data_AF-A0A5C6S7Z6-F1
#
_entry.id   AF-A0A5C6S7Z6-F1
#
_cell.length_a   1.000
_cell.length_b   1.000
_cell.length_c   1.000
_cell.angle_alpha   90.00
_cell.angle_beta   90.00
_cell.angle_gamma   90.00
#
_symmetry.space_group_name_H-M   'P 1'
#
loop_
_entity.id
_entity.type
_entity.pdbx_description
1 polymer ?
#
loop_
_entity_poly.entity_id
_entity_poly.type
_entity_poly.pdbx_seq_one_letter_code
_entity_poly.pdbx_strand_id
1 'polypeptide(L)'
;MLTAWATCDIGGLKGKAMISLNKIAILAAPLALLACSVDTSDDVVIPDAEAVATPGDACGASAYQQYVGQKSPAISLPAGTVARDYRTGDPVTMDLSPTRINFEYDRSGTLVKVSCG
;
A
#
# COMPACT_ATOMS: atom_id res chain seq x y z
N MET A 1 4.13 -33.45 24.03
CA MET A 1 5.60 -33.55 23.88
C MET A 1 5.88 -34.43 22.67
N LEU A 2 6.09 -33.83 21.49
CA LEU A 2 6.69 -34.49 20.34
C LEU A 2 7.42 -33.39 19.56
N THR A 3 8.75 -33.42 19.60
CA THR A 3 9.66 -32.55 18.87
C THR A 3 9.77 -33.04 17.43
N ALA A 4 9.39 -32.22 16.44
CA ALA A 4 9.68 -32.46 15.03
C ALA A 4 10.71 -31.43 14.56
N TRP A 5 11.88 -31.92 14.17
CA TRP A 5 13.06 -31.15 13.82
C TRP A 5 12.90 -30.42 12.48
N ALA A 6 13.36 -29.18 12.46
CA ALA A 6 13.59 -28.40 11.26
C ALA A 6 14.79 -28.98 10.50
N THR A 7 14.55 -29.53 9.30
CA THR A 7 15.59 -29.81 8.33
C THR A 7 15.83 -28.54 7.52
N CYS A 8 16.90 -27.82 7.87
CA CYS A 8 17.45 -26.73 7.06
C CYS A 8 18.46 -27.34 6.09
N ASP A 9 18.01 -27.58 4.85
CA ASP A 9 18.84 -28.02 3.75
C ASP A 9 19.51 -26.79 3.14
N ILE A 10 20.73 -26.47 3.57
CA ILE A 10 21.58 -25.47 2.90
C ILE A 10 22.62 -26.24 2.09
N GLY A 11 22.26 -26.47 0.85
CA GLY A 11 23.15 -26.98 -0.18
C GLY A 11 24.42 -26.13 -0.30
N GLY A 12 25.54 -26.78 -0.03
CA GLY A 12 26.76 -26.76 -0.85
C GLY A 12 27.32 -25.42 -1.31
N LEU A 13 28.26 -24.86 -0.54
CA LEU A 13 29.40 -24.16 -1.11
C LEU A 13 30.71 -24.81 -0.63
N LYS A 14 31.30 -25.63 -1.51
CA LYS A 14 32.71 -26.03 -1.44
C LYS A 14 33.57 -24.85 -1.87
N GLY A 15 34.50 -24.42 -1.02
CA GLY A 15 35.49 -23.41 -1.39
C GLY A 15 36.58 -23.27 -0.34
N LYS A 16 37.62 -24.10 -0.43
CA LYS A 16 38.87 -23.88 0.32
C LYS A 16 39.59 -22.69 -0.32
N ALA A 17 39.76 -21.61 0.42
CA ALA A 17 40.69 -20.54 0.05
C ALA A 17 41.55 -20.17 1.27
N MET A 18 42.65 -20.91 1.44
CA MET A 18 43.82 -20.38 2.12
C MET A 18 44.51 -19.43 1.14
N ILE A 19 44.46 -18.11 1.34
CA ILE A 19 45.42 -17.16 0.78
C ILE A 19 45.81 -16.13 1.87
N SER A 20 47.00 -16.37 2.41
CA SER A 20 48.05 -15.45 2.86
C SER A 20 47.72 -14.13 3.56
N LEU A 21 48.24 -14.03 4.80
CA LEU A 21 48.58 -12.80 5.53
C LEU A 21 49.29 -11.77 4.63
N ASN A 22 48.74 -10.56 4.53
CA ASN A 22 49.58 -9.37 4.42
C ASN A 22 48.87 -8.12 4.97
N LYS A 23 49.64 -7.32 5.71
CA LYS A 23 49.22 -6.09 6.39
C LYS A 23 48.72 -5.06 5.38
N ILE A 24 47.44 -4.71 5.43
CA ILE A 24 46.93 -3.44 4.89
C ILE A 24 46.12 -2.78 6.00
N ALA A 25 46.78 -1.90 6.73
CA ALA A 25 46.15 -0.91 7.58
C ALA A 25 45.62 0.20 6.68
N ILE A 26 44.31 0.29 6.50
CA ILE A 26 43.63 1.50 6.01
C ILE A 26 42.38 1.73 6.85
N LEU A 27 42.41 2.89 7.52
CA LEU A 27 41.29 3.58 8.18
C LEU A 27 40.08 3.62 7.24
N ALA A 28 38.94 3.07 7.65
CA ALA A 28 37.65 3.39 7.04
C ALA A 28 36.55 3.27 8.11
N ALA A 29 35.97 4.41 8.45
CA ALA A 29 34.83 4.53 9.35
C ALA A 29 33.65 3.67 8.88
N PRO A 30 33.01 2.85 9.74
CA PRO A 30 31.75 2.24 9.37
C PRO A 30 30.65 3.31 9.50
N LEU A 31 30.15 3.77 8.36
CA LEU A 31 28.81 4.35 8.23
C LEU A 31 27.83 3.32 8.79
N ALA A 32 27.37 3.52 10.03
CA ALA A 32 26.21 2.83 10.58
C ALA A 32 24.95 3.56 10.11
N LEU A 33 24.59 3.41 8.82
CA LEU A 33 23.22 3.66 8.39
C LEU A 33 22.41 2.41 8.75
N LEU A 34 21.66 2.53 9.85
CA LEU A 34 20.60 1.62 10.24
C LEU A 34 19.72 1.30 9.02
N ALA A 35 19.73 0.03 8.62
CA ALA A 35 18.83 -0.52 7.63
C ALA A 35 17.40 -0.48 8.18
N CYS A 36 16.51 0.21 7.47
CA CYS A 36 15.08 0.08 7.67
C CYS A 36 14.62 -1.11 6.80
N SER A 37 14.36 -2.27 7.41
CA SER A 37 13.64 -3.37 6.74
C SER A 37 12.17 -3.25 7.10
N VAL A 38 11.35 -2.95 6.10
CA VAL A 38 9.91 -3.07 6.18
C VAL A 38 9.55 -4.53 5.93
N ASP A 39 9.27 -5.27 6.99
CA ASP A 39 8.62 -6.58 6.90
C ASP A 39 7.14 -6.33 6.61
N THR A 40 6.78 -6.36 5.32
CA THR A 40 5.38 -6.46 4.89
C THR A 40 5.12 -7.92 4.59
N SER A 41 4.62 -8.63 5.60
CA SER A 41 3.88 -9.87 5.41
C SER A 41 2.55 -9.48 4.76
N ASP A 42 2.49 -9.58 3.43
CA ASP A 42 1.26 -9.49 2.64
C ASP A 42 0.40 -10.72 2.96
N ASP A 43 -0.37 -10.63 4.04
CA ASP A 43 -1.57 -11.43 4.20
C ASP A 43 -2.60 -10.84 3.24
N VAL A 44 -2.87 -11.56 2.15
CA VAL A 44 -3.88 -11.17 1.17
C VAL A 44 -5.26 -11.30 1.84
N VAL A 45 -5.62 -10.25 2.57
CA VAL A 45 -6.98 -10.04 3.06
C VAL A 45 -7.82 -9.69 1.85
N ILE A 46 -8.68 -10.60 1.41
CA ILE A 46 -9.78 -10.28 0.52
C ILE A 46 -10.81 -9.54 1.38
N PRO A 47 -11.02 -8.22 1.23
CA PRO A 47 -11.97 -7.53 2.08
C PRO A 47 -13.38 -7.89 1.60
N ASP A 48 -14.10 -8.67 2.40
CA ASP A 48 -15.55 -8.51 2.45
C ASP A 48 -15.78 -7.09 2.98
N ALA A 49 -16.22 -6.19 2.10
CA ALA A 49 -16.27 -4.76 2.35
C ALA A 49 -17.46 -4.40 3.26
N GLU A 50 -17.43 -4.88 4.50
CA GLU A 50 -18.18 -4.27 5.58
C GLU A 50 -17.50 -2.92 5.88
N ALA A 51 -18.00 -1.86 5.25
CA ALA A 51 -17.49 -0.50 5.41
C ALA A 51 -17.57 -0.10 6.90
N VAL A 52 -16.45 -0.25 7.62
CA VAL A 52 -16.30 0.28 8.97
C VAL A 52 -16.39 1.79 8.86
N ALA A 53 -17.54 2.35 9.25
CA ALA A 53 -17.78 3.78 9.23
C ALA A 53 -16.81 4.47 10.19
N THR A 54 -15.72 5.01 9.64
CA THR A 54 -14.82 5.91 10.37
C THR A 54 -15.54 7.23 10.65
N PRO A 55 -15.24 7.93 11.75
CA PRO A 55 -15.85 9.22 12.03
C PRO A 55 -15.57 10.20 10.88
N GLY A 56 -16.61 10.61 10.15
CA GLY A 56 -16.51 11.46 8.95
C GLY A 56 -16.70 10.72 7.62
N ASP A 57 -16.84 9.40 7.62
CA ASP A 57 -17.05 8.58 6.43
C ASP A 57 -18.49 8.06 6.29
N ALA A 58 -19.45 8.98 6.15
CA ALA A 58 -20.87 8.62 6.03
C ALA A 58 -21.24 8.00 4.67
N CYS A 59 -20.39 8.13 3.65
CA CYS A 59 -20.60 7.60 2.30
C CYS A 59 -19.79 6.34 1.99
N GLY A 60 -18.89 5.91 2.88
CA GLY A 60 -18.01 4.76 2.69
C GLY A 60 -16.80 5.01 1.79
N ALA A 61 -16.34 6.26 1.66
CA ALA A 61 -15.15 6.66 0.91
C ALA A 61 -13.87 5.95 1.36
N SER A 62 -13.75 5.53 2.62
CA SER A 62 -12.54 4.83 3.11
C SER A 62 -12.29 3.53 2.35
N ALA A 63 -13.36 2.81 1.96
CA ALA A 63 -13.28 1.55 1.22
C ALA A 63 -12.69 1.69 -0.20
N TYR A 64 -12.64 2.92 -0.72
CA TYR A 64 -12.17 3.20 -2.09
C TYR A 64 -10.83 3.93 -2.13
N GLN A 65 -10.23 4.24 -0.98
CA GLN A 65 -8.94 4.95 -0.93
C GLN A 65 -7.81 4.17 -1.62
N GLN A 66 -7.90 2.84 -1.66
CA GLN A 66 -6.97 1.96 -2.39
C GLN A 66 -6.92 2.19 -3.92
N TYR A 67 -7.94 2.85 -4.48
CA TYR A 67 -8.00 3.16 -5.91
C TYR A 67 -7.32 4.48 -6.26
N VAL A 68 -6.94 5.30 -5.26
CA VAL A 68 -6.23 6.55 -5.49
C VAL A 68 -4.86 6.25 -6.11
N GLY A 69 -4.54 6.92 -7.21
CA GLY A 69 -3.36 6.69 -8.04
C GLY A 69 -3.57 5.69 -9.17
N GLN A 70 -4.71 4.98 -9.24
CA GLN A 70 -5.03 4.08 -10.34
C GLN A 70 -5.65 4.84 -11.51
N LYS A 71 -5.33 4.41 -12.73
CA LYS A 71 -5.89 4.96 -13.96
C LYS A 71 -7.20 4.25 -14.29
N SER A 72 -8.31 5.00 -14.26
CA SER A 72 -9.65 4.52 -14.56
C SER A 72 -9.99 3.16 -13.89
N PRO A 73 -9.89 3.07 -12.54
CA PRO A 73 -10.21 1.84 -11.82
C PRO A 73 -11.67 1.45 -12.03
N ALA A 74 -11.93 0.15 -12.17
CA ALA A 74 -13.28 -0.39 -12.21
C ALA A 74 -13.84 -0.46 -10.79
N ILE A 75 -14.56 0.58 -10.37
CA ILE A 75 -15.17 0.67 -9.04
C ILE A 75 -16.62 0.19 -9.13
N SER A 76 -16.97 -0.81 -8.32
CA SER A 76 -18.36 -1.24 -8.15
C SER A 76 -18.94 -0.56 -6.91
N LEU A 77 -20.09 0.09 -7.09
CA LEU A 77 -20.80 0.77 -6.01
C LEU A 77 -22.05 -0.04 -5.64
N PRO A 78 -22.43 -0.08 -4.36
CA PRO A 78 -23.70 -0.68 -3.95
C PRO A 78 -24.89 0.04 -4.59
N ALA A 79 -25.97 -0.70 -4.79
CA ALA A 79 -27.19 -0.14 -5.36
C ALA A 79 -27.73 1.00 -4.48
N GLY A 80 -28.06 2.13 -5.10
CA GLY A 80 -28.57 3.31 -4.40
C GLY A 80 -27.50 4.26 -3.85
N THR A 81 -26.22 3.96 -4.01
CA THR A 81 -25.14 4.91 -3.69
C THR A 81 -25.20 6.11 -4.64
N VAL A 82 -25.25 7.31 -4.05
CA VAL A 82 -25.14 8.56 -4.82
C VAL A 82 -23.66 8.86 -5.02
N ALA A 83 -23.18 8.73 -6.26
CA ALA A 83 -21.80 9.02 -6.62
C ALA A 83 -21.72 10.20 -7.59
N ARG A 84 -20.61 10.96 -7.51
CA ARG A 84 -20.28 12.02 -8.45
C ARG A 84 -18.83 11.89 -8.90
N ASP A 85 -18.66 11.77 -10.21
CA ASP A 85 -17.36 11.78 -10.86
C ASP A 85 -17.11 13.16 -11.45
N TYR A 86 -15.93 13.73 -11.20
CA TYR A 86 -15.52 14.98 -11.82
C TYR A 86 -14.00 15.01 -12.01
N ARG A 87 -13.52 15.97 -12.81
CA ARG A 87 -12.11 16.14 -13.06
C ARG A 87 -11.54 17.30 -12.26
N THR A 88 -10.26 17.22 -11.91
CA THR A 88 -9.55 18.32 -11.27
C THR A 88 -9.62 19.58 -12.13
N GLY A 89 -10.23 20.63 -11.57
CA GLY A 89 -10.44 21.92 -12.21
C GLY A 89 -11.82 22.12 -12.84
N ASP A 90 -12.69 21.11 -12.83
CA ASP A 90 -14.07 21.27 -13.27
C ASP A 90 -14.85 22.18 -12.30
N PRO A 91 -15.78 23.02 -12.80
CA PRO A 91 -16.62 23.83 -11.94
C PRO A 91 -17.61 22.94 -11.19
N VAL A 92 -17.43 22.83 -9.87
CA VAL A 92 -18.30 22.07 -8.97
C VAL A 92 -18.89 22.98 -7.89
N THR A 93 -20.11 22.67 -7.47
CA THR A 93 -20.76 23.32 -6.33
C THR A 93 -20.23 22.75 -5.02
N MET A 94 -20.06 23.60 -4.01
CA MET A 94 -19.61 23.22 -2.66
C MET A 94 -20.78 22.83 -1.75
N ASP A 95 -21.83 22.22 -2.30
CA ASP A 95 -22.95 21.69 -1.52
C ASP A 95 -22.49 20.45 -0.75
N LEU A 96 -22.72 20.42 0.56
CA LEU A 96 -22.34 19.28 1.40
C LEU A 96 -23.48 18.25 1.46
N SER A 97 -23.22 17.06 0.93
CA SER A 97 -24.08 15.88 1.01
C SER A 97 -23.30 14.73 1.66
N PRO A 98 -23.48 14.46 2.96
CA PRO A 98 -22.69 13.47 3.69
C PRO A 98 -22.78 12.04 3.13
N THR A 99 -23.90 11.71 2.48
CA THR A 99 -24.18 10.39 1.90
C THR A 99 -23.67 10.22 0.47
N ARG A 100 -23.13 11.28 -0.15
CA ARG A 100 -22.63 11.25 -1.53
C ARG A 100 -21.13 11.02 -1.53
N ILE A 101 -20.70 10.08 -2.36
CA ILE A 101 -19.28 9.83 -2.62
C ILE A 101 -18.84 10.61 -3.85
N ASN A 102 -17.67 11.24 -3.77
CA ASN A 102 -17.05 11.94 -4.87
C ASN A 102 -15.78 11.24 -5.31
N PHE A 103 -15.62 11.06 -6.61
CA PHE A 103 -14.41 10.56 -7.26
C PHE A 103 -13.82 11.67 -8.13
N GLU A 104 -12.63 12.13 -7.76
CA GLU A 104 -11.91 13.15 -8.53
C GLU A 104 -10.84 12.51 -9.39
N TYR A 105 -10.86 12.80 -10.69
CA TYR A 105 -9.89 12.32 -11.65
C TYR A 105 -9.00 13.46 -12.15
N ASP A 106 -7.74 13.19 -12.42
CA ASP A 106 -6.85 14.16 -13.05
C ASP A 106 -7.08 14.27 -14.57
N ARG A 107 -6.20 15.02 -15.25
CA ARG A 107 -6.18 15.10 -16.71
C ARG A 107 -5.70 13.84 -17.43
N SER A 108 -5.09 12.88 -16.74
CA SER A 108 -4.68 11.61 -17.33
C SER A 108 -5.73 10.49 -17.18
N GLY A 109 -6.79 10.72 -16.40
CA GLY A 109 -7.81 9.73 -16.02
C GLY A 109 -7.46 8.95 -14.75
N THR A 110 -6.45 9.40 -14.00
CA THR A 110 -6.03 8.84 -12.72
C THR A 110 -6.91 9.36 -11.60
N LEU A 111 -7.43 8.47 -10.78
CA LEU A 111 -8.19 8.85 -9.58
C LEU A 111 -7.24 9.50 -8.57
N VAL A 112 -7.46 10.76 -8.23
CA VAL A 112 -6.57 11.52 -7.33
C VAL A 112 -7.16 11.73 -5.94
N LYS A 113 -8.49 11.62 -5.81
CA LYS A 113 -9.15 11.82 -4.53
C LYS A 113 -10.49 11.10 -4.46
N VAL A 114 -10.78 10.53 -3.29
CA VAL A 114 -12.12 10.04 -2.93
C VAL A 114 -12.55 10.73 -1.64
N SER A 115 -13.74 11.33 -1.62
CA SER A 115 -14.25 12.04 -0.44
C SER A 115 -15.77 12.04 -0.34
N CYS A 116 -16.30 12.02 0.89
CA CYS A 116 -17.72 12.26 1.13
C CYS A 116 -18.04 13.76 1.08
N GLY A 117 -19.13 14.11 0.41
CA GLY A 117 -19.61 15.49 0.37
C GLY A 117 -20.47 15.85 -0.81
#